data_AF-A0A086T3Y2-F1
#
_entry.id   AF-A0A086T3Y2-F1
#
_cell.length_a   1.000
_cell.length_b   1.000
_cell.length_c   1.000
_cell.angle_alpha   90.00
_cell.angle_beta   90.00
_cell.angle_gamma   90.00
#
_symmetry.space_group_name_H-M   'P 1'
#
loop_
_entity.id
_entity.type
_entity.pdbx_description
1 polymer ?
#
loop_
_entity_poly.entity_id
_entity_poly.type
_entity_poly.pdbx_seq_one_letter_code
_entity_poly.pdbx_strand_id
1 'polypeptide(L)' 'MWTSVASRKHSVPQIFPFGNNANQFMLYGNVALGLKSGAESELEWAGRAEVVKSPSDGKWRMKFYQVYLDTGATTAYKK' A
#
# COMPACT_ATOMS: atom_id res chain seq x y z
N MET A 1 13.11 -2.04 8.80
CA MET A 1 12.68 -1.94 7.38
C MET A 1 13.59 -0.98 6.61
N TRP A 2 13.63 0.32 6.93
CA TRP A 2 14.47 1.32 6.24
C TRP A 2 16.00 1.12 6.34
N THR A 3 16.44 0.35 7.33
CA THR A 3 17.82 -0.12 7.47
C THR A 3 18.24 -0.97 6.28
N SER A 4 17.35 -1.81 5.78
CA SER A 4 17.63 -2.85 4.77
C SER A 4 17.02 -2.54 3.39
N VAL A 5 15.95 -1.75 3.33
CA VAL A 5 15.24 -1.37 2.10
C VAL A 5 15.83 -0.06 1.53
N ALA A 6 16.23 -0.09 0.27
CA ALA A 6 16.71 1.08 -0.49
C ALA A 6 15.57 1.76 -1.27
N SER A 7 14.68 0.96 -1.87
CA SER A 7 13.58 1.47 -2.70
C SER A 7 12.30 0.65 -2.51
N ARG A 8 11.16 1.27 -2.86
CA ARG A 8 9.82 0.68 -2.81
C ARG A 8 9.04 1.12 -4.03
N LYS A 9 8.37 0.19 -4.69
CA LYS A 9 7.40 0.46 -5.76
C LYS A 9 6.09 -0.25 -5.44
N HIS A 10 5.03 0.51 -5.23
CA HIS A 10 3.70 -0.05 -4.98
C HIS A 10 2.93 -0.13 -6.30
N SER A 11 2.27 -1.26 -6.54
CA SER A 11 1.33 -1.44 -7.64
C SER A 11 -0.02 -1.87 -7.09
N VAL A 12 -1.11 -1.28 -7.60
CA VAL A 12 -2.48 -1.56 -7.16
C VAL A 12 -3.31 -2.06 -8.36
N PRO A 13 -3.18 -3.35 -8.73
CA PRO A 13 -3.92 -3.94 -9.83
C PRO A 13 -5.42 -4.06 -9.56
N GLN A 14 -5.85 -4.08 -8.29
CA GLN A 14 -7.24 -4.29 -7.93
C GLN A 14 -7.72 -3.29 -6.88
N ILE A 15 -8.88 -2.70 -7.13
CA ILE A 15 -9.53 -1.69 -6.29
C ILE A 15 -11.01 -2.10 -6.13
N PHE A 16 -11.46 -2.20 -4.88
CA PHE A 16 -12.82 -2.60 -4.53
C PHE A 16 -13.52 -1.45 -3.78
N PRO A 17 -14.49 -0.76 -4.40
CA PRO A 17 -15.25 0.30 -3.75
C PRO A 17 -16.26 -0.28 -2.74
N PHE A 18 -16.50 0.45 -1.65
CA PHE A 18 -17.49 0.07 -0.63
C PHE A 18 -18.91 0.54 -1.03
N GLY A 19 -19.34 0.15 -2.24
CA GLY A 19 -20.65 0.49 -2.80
C GLY A 19 -20.62 1.55 -3.92
N ASN A 20 -21.80 1.96 -4.36
CA ASN A 20 -21.95 2.96 -5.43
C ASN A 20 -21.53 4.35 -4.93
N ASN A 21 -20.79 5.10 -5.76
CA ASN A 21 -20.24 6.41 -5.43
C ASN A 21 -19.40 6.42 -4.14
N ALA A 22 -18.74 5.31 -3.82
CA ALA A 22 -17.94 5.18 -2.62
C ALA A 22 -16.70 6.07 -2.65
N ASN A 23 -16.39 6.64 -1.48
CA ASN A 23 -15.11 7.28 -1.18
C ASN A 23 -14.20 6.39 -0.32
N GLN A 24 -14.63 5.15 -0.09
CA GLN A 24 -13.90 4.14 0.67
C GLN A 24 -13.61 2.94 -0.23
N PHE A 25 -12.38 2.44 -0.13
CA PHE A 25 -11.87 1.39 -1.01
C PHE A 25 -11.06 0.37 -0.22
N MET A 26 -11.15 -0.89 -0.66
CA MET A 26 -10.08 -1.86 -0.44
C MET A 26 -9.15 -1.87 -1.65
N LEU A 27 -7.85 -1.76 -1.40
CA LEU A 27 -6.79 -1.83 -2.39
C LEU A 27 -6.07 -3.15 -2.23
N TYR A 28 -5.95 -3.95 -3.28
CA TYR A 28 -5.09 -5.13 -3.28
C TYR A 28 -3.91 -4.85 -4.19
N GLY A 29 -2.72 -5.09 -3.67
CA GLY A 29 -1.49 -4.70 -4.35
C GLY A 29 -0.27 -5.50 -3.97
N ASN A 30 0.79 -5.17 -4.69
CA ASN A 30 2.14 -5.64 -4.41
C ASN A 30 3.05 -4.47 -4.10
N VAL A 31 4.13 -4.75 -3.39
CA VAL A 31 5.23 -3.82 -3.18
C VAL A 31 6.52 -4.52 -3.53
N ALA A 32 7.15 -4.07 -4.62
CA ALA A 32 8.50 -4.44 -4.97
C ALA A 32 9.48 -3.64 -4.11
N LEU A 33 10.41 -4.35 -3.49
CA LEU A 33 11.45 -3.85 -2.59
C LEU A 33 12.81 -4.02 -3.26
N GLY A 34 13.51 -2.92 -3.47
CA GLY A 34 14.96 -2.96 -3.70
C GLY A 34 15.68 -2.91 -2.36
N LEU A 35 16.49 -3.91 -2.05
CA LEU A 35 17.27 -3.97 -0.82
C LEU A 35 18.65 -3.31 -1.02
N LYS A 36 19.22 -2.75 0.05
CA LYS A 36 20.56 -2.15 0.02
C LYS A 36 21.67 -3.17 -0.27
N SER A 37 21.41 -4.45 -0.06
CA SER A 37 22.28 -5.54 -0.47
C SER A 37 22.33 -5.76 -1.98
N GLY A 38 21.46 -5.09 -2.76
CA GLY A 38 21.28 -5.31 -4.19
C GLY A 38 20.25 -6.39 -4.53
N ALA A 39 19.73 -7.11 -3.54
CA ALA A 39 18.66 -8.09 -3.74
C ALA A 39 17.29 -7.41 -3.95
N GLU A 40 16.37 -8.10 -4.62
CA GLU A 40 15.00 -7.67 -4.82
C GLU A 40 14.02 -8.65 -4.14
N SER A 41 12.89 -8.13 -3.67
CA SER A 41 11.83 -8.91 -3.03
C SER A 41 10.48 -8.27 -3.36
N GLU A 42 9.43 -9.07 -3.44
CA GLU A 42 8.08 -8.59 -3.66
C GLU A 42 7.14 -9.15 -2.58
N LEU A 43 6.24 -8.30 -2.10
CA LEU A 43 5.26 -8.64 -1.07
C LEU A 43 3.87 -8.23 -1.51
N GLU A 44 2.89 -9.09 -1.26
CA GLU A 44 1.47 -8.73 -1.38
C GLU A 44 1.00 -7.95 -0.15
N TRP A 45 0.09 -7.02 -0.36
CA TRP A 45 -0.53 -6.21 0.68
C TRP A 45 -1.96 -5.85 0.33
N ALA A 46 -2.75 -5.58 1.37
CA ALA A 46 -4.07 -5.00 1.22
C ALA A 46 -4.13 -3.65 1.94
N GLY A 47 -4.97 -2.72 1.51
CA GLY A 47 -5.12 -1.43 2.15
C GLY A 47 -6.55 -0.91 2.17
N ARG A 48 -6.97 -0.42 3.34
CA ARG A 48 -8.23 0.33 3.47
C ARG A 48 -7.92 1.82 3.27
N ALA A 49 -8.53 2.41 2.27
CA ALA A 49 -8.38 3.82 1.92
C ALA A 49 -9.73 4.54 2.03
N GLU A 50 -9.72 5.75 2.58
CA GLU A 50 -10.82 6.72 2.47
C GLU A 50 -10.27 8.02 1.87
N VAL A 51 -10.95 8.54 0.85
CA VAL A 51 -10.62 9.82 0.22
C VAL A 51 -11.69 10.85 0.51
N VAL A 52 -11.30 12.12 0.52
CA VAL A 52 -12.21 13.25 0.68
C VAL A 52 -11.79 14.36 -0.27
N LYS A 53 -12.77 15.07 -0.82
CA LYS A 53 -12.52 16.27 -1.61
C LYS A 53 -12.32 17.43 -0.65
N SER A 54 -11.17 18.11 -0.72
CA SER A 54 -10.92 19.24 0.16
C SER A 54 -11.89 20.38 -0.15
N PRO A 55 -12.51 20.99 0.88
CA PRO A 55 -13.37 22.16 0.68
C PRO A 55 -12.63 23.39 0.13
N SER A 56 -11.32 23.50 0.39
CA SER A 56 -10.55 24.72 0.06
C SER A 56 -10.11 24.80 -1.41
N ASP A 57 -9.83 23.66 -2.05
CA ASP A 57 -9.29 23.63 -3.42
C ASP A 57 -9.94 22.56 -4.32
N GLY A 58 -10.93 21.83 -3.80
CA GLY A 58 -11.63 20.79 -4.55
C GLY A 58 -10.76 19.58 -4.92
N LYS A 59 -9.54 19.44 -4.39
CA LYS A 59 -8.68 18.28 -4.72
C LYS A 59 -8.93 17.11 -3.78
N TRP A 60 -8.89 15.91 -4.32
CA TRP A 60 -8.96 14.66 -3.56
C TRP A 60 -7.74 14.51 -2.65
N ARG A 61 -7.97 14.09 -1.41
CA ARG A 61 -6.95 13.79 -0.41
C ARG A 61 -7.30 12.50 0.30
N MET A 62 -6.29 11.82 0.84
CA MET A 62 -6.52 10.70 1.76
C MET A 62 -7.00 11.24 3.11
N LYS A 63 -8.19 10.84 3.53
CA LYS A 63 -8.71 11.06 4.88
C LYS A 63 -8.28 9.95 5.83
N PHE A 64 -8.20 8.71 5.34
CA PHE A 64 -7.76 7.55 6.11
C PHE A 64 -6.97 6.60 5.22
N TYR A 65 -5.90 6.02 5.76
CA TYR A 65 -5.15 4.96 5.10
C TYR A 65 -4.61 3.96 6.12
N GLN A 66 -4.89 2.69 5.90
CA GLN A 66 -4.40 1.58 6.70
C GLN A 66 -3.90 0.48 5.78
N VAL A 67 -2.77 -0.11 6.12
CA VAL A 67 -2.13 -1.19 5.36
C VAL A 67 -2.17 -2.47 6.18
N TYR A 68 -2.53 -3.57 5.53
CA TYR A 68 -2.46 -4.94 6.03
C TYR A 68 -1.35 -5.67 5.28
N LEU A 69 -0.42 -6.24 6.04
CA LEU A 69 0.71 -6.99 5.53
C LEU A 69 0.75 -8.35 6.20
N ASP A 70 1.13 -9.38 5.45
CA ASP A 70 1.40 -10.68 6.03
C ASP A 70 2.71 -10.66 6.84
N THR A 71 2.54 -10.69 8.16
CA THR A 71 3.67 -10.71 9.11
C THR A 71 4.45 -12.04 9.10
N GLY A 72 3.81 -13.15 8.68
CA GLY A 72 4.46 -14.45 8.52
C GLY A 72 5.42 -14.44 7.34
N ALA A 73 4.97 -13.96 6.18
CA ALA A 73 5.80 -13.80 5.00
C ALA A 73 6.98 -12.84 5.27
N THR A 74 6.74 -11.67 5.86
CA THR A 74 7.80 -10.67 6.15
C THR A 74 8.89 -11.15 7.11
N THR A 75 8.62 -12.17 7.94
CA THR A 75 9.61 -12.74 8.86
C THR A 75 10.57 -13.71 8.17
N ALA A 76 10.15 -14.36 7.08
CA ALA A 76 10.99 -15.25 6.29
C ALA A 76 12.15 -14.51 5.58
N TYR A 77 11.96 -13.23 5.22
CA TYR A 77 12.97 -12.40 4.56
C TYR A 77 14.01 -11.78 5.51
N LYS A 78 13.96 -12.09 6.81
CA LYS A 78 14.93 -11.62 7.81
C LYS A 78 16.06 -12.62 8.12
N LYS A 79 16.05 -13.81 7.51
CA LYS A 79 17.15 -14.78 7.58
C LYS A 79 18.08 -14.60 6.39
#